data_AF-A0A6V7HXJ1-F1
#
_entry.id   AF-A0A6V7HXJ1-F1
#
_cell.length_a   1.000
_cell.length_b   1.000
_cell.length_c   1.000
_cell.angle_alpha   90.00
_cell.angle_beta   90.00
_cell.angle_gamma   90.00
#
_symmetry.space_group_name_H-M   'P 1'
#
loop_
_entity.id
_entity.type
_entity.pdbx_description
1 polymer ?
#
loop_
_entity_poly.entity_id
_entity_poly.type
_entity_poly.pdbx_seq_one_letter_code
_entity_poly.pdbx_strand_id
1 'polypeptide(L)'
;DLKGKKSCHRYWMEDYAGWIAPQAALLNSKQINSPEEISSFFSASCAPGADQKSKLCELCAGNAESNDDNVIAASKCQPNQAEAFSGKGALKCLAQDKGDVAFVPLTDVYKL
;
A
#
# COMPACT_ATOMS: atom_id res chain seq x y z
N ASP A 1 17.44 1.38 -4.32
CA ASP A 1 17.06 -0.04 -4.37
C ASP A 1 15.79 -0.23 -3.57
N LEU A 2 14.78 -0.89 -4.14
CA LEU A 2 13.45 -1.08 -3.52
C LEU A 2 13.13 -2.56 -3.24
N LYS A 3 13.95 -3.50 -3.74
CA LYS A 3 13.67 -4.92 -3.58
C LYS A 3 13.73 -5.31 -2.11
N GLY A 4 12.72 -6.04 -1.63
CA GLY A 4 12.62 -6.48 -0.24
C GLY A 4 12.33 -5.37 0.77
N LYS A 5 12.06 -4.14 0.33
CA LYS A 5 11.55 -3.06 1.18
C LYS A 5 10.07 -3.25 1.47
N LYS A 6 9.56 -2.54 2.47
CA LYS A 6 8.14 -2.44 2.78
C LYS A 6 7.50 -1.29 2.01
N SER A 7 6.31 -1.48 1.46
CA SER A 7 5.65 -0.46 0.62
C SER A 7 4.25 -0.07 1.07
N CYS A 8 3.92 1.21 0.90
CA CYS A 8 2.60 1.78 1.15
C CYS A 8 1.98 2.24 -0.18
N HIS A 9 0.79 1.74 -0.49
CA HIS A 9 0.06 2.04 -1.72
C HIS A 9 -1.31 2.63 -1.38
N ARG A 10 -1.85 3.49 -2.25
CA ARG A 10 -3.17 4.12 -2.04
C ARG A 10 -4.30 3.10 -2.15
N TYR A 11 -4.32 2.36 -3.26
CA TYR A 11 -5.25 1.27 -3.57
C TYR A 11 -4.58 0.28 -4.53
N TRP A 12 -5.10 -0.94 -4.57
CA TRP A 12 -4.64 -2.01 -5.45
C TRP A 12 -5.29 -1.94 -6.85
N MET A 13 -4.51 -2.27 -7.89
CA MET A 13 -4.84 -2.38 -9.34
C MET A 13 -5.44 -1.15 -10.03
N GLU A 14 -6.44 -0.47 -9.46
CA GLU A 14 -7.20 0.61 -10.08
C GLU A 14 -6.68 2.03 -9.73
N ASP A 15 -5.56 2.13 -8.98
CA ASP A 15 -4.90 3.41 -8.71
C ASP A 15 -3.63 3.57 -9.56
N TYR A 16 -3.65 4.60 -10.41
CA TYR A 16 -2.54 4.86 -11.32
C TYR A 16 -1.25 5.19 -10.57
N ALA A 17 -1.28 6.15 -9.65
CA ALA A 17 -0.07 6.60 -8.95
C ALA A 17 0.40 5.59 -7.89
N GLY A 18 -0.56 4.96 -7.22
CA GLY A 18 -0.36 4.02 -6.12
C GLY A 18 0.02 2.63 -6.57
N TRP A 19 -0.32 2.20 -7.79
CA TRP A 19 -0.08 0.81 -8.22
C TRP A 19 0.44 0.68 -9.65
N ILE A 20 -0.28 1.22 -10.64
CA ILE A 20 0.05 1.00 -12.06
C ILE A 20 1.42 1.60 -12.42
N ALA A 21 1.66 2.85 -12.04
CA ALA A 21 2.91 3.55 -12.31
C ALA A 21 4.13 2.88 -11.65
N PRO A 22 4.13 2.53 -10.34
CA PRO A 22 5.27 1.82 -9.75
C PRO A 22 5.48 0.43 -10.35
N GLN A 23 4.42 -0.32 -10.66
CA GLN A 23 4.54 -1.61 -11.35
C GLN A 23 5.20 -1.46 -12.72
N ALA A 24 4.76 -0.49 -13.53
CA ALA A 24 5.36 -0.19 -14.83
C ALA A 24 6.83 0.26 -14.70
N ALA A 25 7.16 1.04 -13.68
CA ALA A 25 8.55 1.45 -13.42
C ALA A 25 9.46 0.27 -13.08
N LEU A 26 8.99 -0.69 -12.28
CA LEU A 26 9.72 -1.91 -11.94
C LEU A 26 9.93 -2.81 -13.17
N LEU A 27 8.91 -2.95 -14.02
CA LEU A 27 9.01 -3.68 -15.30
C LEU A 27 10.03 -3.03 -16.24
N ASN A 28 9.92 -1.72 -16.46
CA ASN A 28 10.81 -0.99 -17.36
C ASN A 28 12.27 -0.99 -16.89
N SER A 29 12.49 -1.04 -15.58
CA SER A 29 13.81 -1.17 -14.98
C SER A 29 14.32 -2.62 -14.88
N LYS A 30 13.55 -3.61 -15.37
CA LYS A 30 13.87 -5.04 -15.33
C LYS A 30 14.11 -5.57 -13.90
N GLN A 31 13.47 -4.95 -12.91
CA GLN A 31 13.51 -5.40 -11.52
C GLN A 31 12.49 -6.51 -11.25
N ILE A 32 11.46 -6.58 -12.08
CA ILE A 32 10.48 -7.68 -12.17
C ILE A 32 10.30 -8.06 -13.64
N ASN A 33 9.94 -9.31 -13.92
CA ASN A 33 9.75 -9.83 -15.28
C ASN A 33 8.28 -9.82 -15.72
N SER A 34 7.35 -9.76 -14.77
CA SER A 34 5.92 -9.69 -15.06
C SER A 34 5.20 -8.80 -14.04
N PRO A 35 4.02 -8.23 -14.38
CA PRO A 35 3.26 -7.36 -13.48
C PRO A 35 2.95 -8.01 -12.13
N GLU A 36 2.70 -9.32 -12.10
CA GLU A 36 2.28 -10.08 -10.91
C GLU A 36 3.40 -10.15 -9.85
N GLU A 37 4.66 -10.11 -10.28
CA GLU A 37 5.84 -10.19 -9.42
C GLU A 37 5.97 -8.99 -8.47
N ILE A 38 5.28 -7.86 -8.69
CA ILE A 38 5.29 -6.74 -7.73
C ILE A 38 4.85 -7.18 -6.34
N SER A 39 3.95 -8.17 -6.26
CA SER A 39 3.40 -8.67 -4.99
C SER A 39 4.43 -9.42 -4.14
N SER A 40 5.50 -9.91 -4.75
CA SER A 40 6.63 -10.58 -4.09
C SER A 40 7.91 -9.74 -4.11
N PHE A 41 7.93 -8.65 -4.88
CA PHE A 41 9.06 -7.72 -4.96
C PHE A 41 9.30 -6.99 -3.63
N PHE A 42 8.23 -6.57 -2.96
CA PHE A 42 8.26 -5.99 -1.62
C PHE A 42 8.15 -7.08 -0.55
N SER A 43 8.77 -6.89 0.61
CA SER A 43 8.73 -7.89 1.69
C SER A 43 7.35 -8.00 2.34
N ALA A 44 6.67 -6.86 2.45
CA ALA A 44 5.32 -6.67 2.97
C ALA A 44 4.79 -5.34 2.43
N SER A 45 3.47 -5.21 2.27
CA SER A 45 2.86 -3.97 1.79
C SER A 45 1.56 -3.65 2.53
N CYS A 46 1.09 -2.41 2.36
CA CYS A 46 -0.32 -2.09 2.46
C CYS A 46 -0.82 -1.61 1.09
N ALA A 47 -1.68 -2.40 0.45
CA ALA A 47 -2.35 -2.10 -0.80
C ALA A 47 -3.85 -2.39 -0.65
N PRO A 48 -4.63 -1.40 -0.19
CA PRO A 48 -6.06 -1.56 0.07
C PRO A 48 -6.84 -2.06 -1.16
N GLY A 49 -7.67 -3.08 -0.97
CA GLY A 49 -8.40 -3.79 -2.03
C GLY A 49 -7.77 -5.11 -2.48
N ALA A 50 -6.54 -5.41 -2.06
CA ALA A 50 -5.93 -6.73 -2.29
C ALA A 50 -6.53 -7.81 -1.36
N ASP A 51 -6.17 -9.07 -1.60
CA ASP A 51 -6.53 -10.18 -0.70
C ASP A 51 -5.96 -9.92 0.70
N GLN A 52 -6.84 -9.84 1.70
CA GLN A 52 -6.51 -9.60 3.10
C GLN A 52 -5.51 -10.61 3.69
N LYS A 53 -5.42 -11.83 3.14
CA LYS A 53 -4.48 -12.87 3.59
C LYS A 53 -3.12 -12.80 2.90
N SER A 54 -2.95 -11.91 1.92
CA SER A 54 -1.71 -11.76 1.17
C SER A 54 -0.73 -10.79 1.84
N LYS A 55 0.53 -10.85 1.41
CA LYS A 55 1.59 -9.89 1.80
C LYS A 55 1.22 -8.44 1.51
N LEU A 56 0.29 -8.21 0.58
CA LEU A 56 -0.17 -6.89 0.18
C LEU A 56 -0.98 -6.18 1.26
N CYS A 57 -1.50 -6.92 2.25
CA CYS A 57 -2.32 -6.36 3.32
C CYS A 57 -1.65 -6.47 4.70
N GLU A 58 -0.42 -6.99 4.79
CA GLU A 58 0.26 -7.23 6.06
C GLU A 58 0.46 -5.94 6.87
N LEU A 59 0.80 -4.83 6.19
CA LEU A 59 1.08 -3.53 6.83
C LEU A 59 -0.16 -2.68 7.05
N CYS A 60 -1.33 -3.07 6.50
CA CYS A 60 -2.56 -2.31 6.64
C CYS A 60 -3.05 -2.31 8.10
N ALA A 61 -3.67 -1.21 8.52
CA ALA A 61 -3.98 -0.95 9.93
C ALA A 61 -5.45 -1.14 10.29
N GLY A 62 -6.34 -1.26 9.30
CA GLY A 62 -7.78 -1.15 9.51
C GLY A 62 -8.14 0.21 10.09
N ASN A 63 -9.24 0.25 10.84
CA ASN A 63 -9.67 1.44 11.54
C ASN A 63 -8.78 1.68 12.75
N ALA A 64 -7.69 2.42 12.55
CA ALA A 64 -6.69 2.73 13.57
C ALA A 64 -7.21 3.59 14.73
N GLU A 65 -8.44 4.11 14.66
CA GLU A 65 -9.08 4.90 15.73
C GLU A 65 -10.05 4.06 16.58
N SER A 66 -10.39 2.86 16.12
CA SER A 66 -11.26 1.94 16.86
C SER A 66 -10.51 1.23 17.97
N ASN A 67 -11.19 0.98 19.09
CA ASN A 67 -10.71 0.11 20.17
C ASN A 67 -11.31 -1.31 20.10
N ASP A 68 -12.08 -1.63 19.05
CA ASP A 68 -12.68 -2.94 18.83
C ASP A 68 -11.88 -3.72 17.77
N ASP A 69 -11.22 -4.79 18.21
CA ASP A 69 -10.40 -5.66 17.36
C ASP A 69 -11.18 -6.24 16.17
N ASN A 70 -12.49 -6.48 16.31
CA ASN A 70 -13.31 -6.98 15.20
C ASN A 70 -13.52 -5.90 14.15
N VAL A 71 -13.70 -4.65 14.57
CA VAL A 71 -13.81 -3.50 13.65
C VAL A 71 -12.49 -3.27 12.94
N ILE A 72 -11.36 -3.32 13.66
CA ILE A 72 -10.02 -3.21 13.09
C ILE A 72 -9.81 -4.31 12.05
N ALA A 73 -10.09 -5.57 12.39
CA ALA A 73 -9.93 -6.71 11.49
C ALA A 73 -10.85 -6.62 10.26
N ALA A 74 -12.12 -6.23 10.44
CA ALA A 74 -13.09 -6.11 9.35
C ALA A 74 -12.74 -4.99 8.35
N SER A 75 -12.17 -3.89 8.85
CA SER A 75 -11.77 -2.73 8.04
C SER A 75 -10.36 -2.85 7.45
N LYS A 76 -9.55 -3.80 7.92
CA LYS A 76 -8.19 -4.01 7.44
C LYS A 76 -8.15 -4.25 5.93
N CYS A 77 -7.31 -3.48 5.23
CA CYS A 77 -7.09 -3.54 3.79
C CYS A 77 -8.34 -3.28 2.94
N GLN A 78 -9.41 -2.73 3.52
CA GLN A 78 -10.59 -2.35 2.74
C GLN A 78 -10.26 -1.18 1.80
N PRO A 79 -10.72 -1.17 0.54
CA PRO A 79 -10.44 -0.10 -0.43
C PRO A 79 -11.32 1.14 -0.19
N ASN A 80 -11.42 1.58 1.07
CA ASN A 80 -12.20 2.74 1.49
C ASN A 80 -11.60 3.38 2.75
N GLN A 81 -12.20 4.49 3.20
CA GLN A 81 -11.71 5.29 4.33
C GLN A 81 -11.74 4.60 5.70
N ALA A 82 -12.36 3.41 5.82
CA ALA A 82 -12.29 2.62 7.06
C ALA A 82 -10.88 2.07 7.30
N GLU A 83 -10.09 1.84 6.24
CA GLU A 83 -8.66 1.52 6.35
C GLU A 83 -7.85 2.81 6.49
N ALA A 84 -7.15 2.96 7.62
CA ALA A 84 -6.40 4.17 7.93
C ALA A 84 -5.26 4.48 6.95
N PHE A 85 -4.75 3.48 6.22
CA PHE A 85 -3.69 3.66 5.23
C PHE A 85 -4.18 3.74 3.79
N SER A 86 -5.49 3.83 3.54
CA SER A 86 -6.05 3.98 2.19
C SER A 86 -5.99 5.40 1.65
N GLY A 87 -5.93 5.51 0.31
CA GLY A 87 -5.83 6.81 -0.36
C GLY A 87 -4.62 7.61 0.14
N LYS A 88 -4.86 8.80 0.70
CA LYS A 88 -3.80 9.63 1.29
C LYS A 88 -3.13 9.02 2.53
N GLY A 89 -3.79 8.04 3.16
CA GLY A 89 -3.26 7.28 4.28
C GLY A 89 -1.98 6.53 3.95
N ALA A 90 -1.64 6.33 2.67
CA ALA A 90 -0.35 5.77 2.27
C ALA A 90 0.85 6.61 2.77
N LEU A 91 0.70 7.94 2.85
CA LEU A 91 1.73 8.81 3.46
C LEU A 91 1.80 8.62 4.98
N LYS A 92 0.67 8.35 5.64
CA LYS A 92 0.63 8.02 7.07
C LYS A 92 1.32 6.68 7.36
N CYS A 93 1.12 5.68 6.50
CA CYS A 93 1.83 4.40 6.56
C CYS A 93 3.36 4.58 6.53
N LEU A 94 3.86 5.47 5.66
CA LEU A 94 5.28 5.83 5.63
C LEU A 94 5.71 6.62 6.87
N ALA A 95 4.95 7.65 7.26
CA ALA A 95 5.28 8.51 8.39
C ALA A 95 5.26 7.80 9.76
N GLN A 96 4.59 6.66 9.85
CA GLN A 96 4.53 5.81 11.05
C GLN A 96 5.52 4.62 11.00
N ASP A 97 6.53 4.69 10.12
CA ASP A 97 7.56 3.66 9.94
C ASP A 97 7.00 2.25 9.65
N LYS A 98 5.79 2.17 9.08
CA LYS A 98 5.20 0.89 8.67
C LYS A 98 5.77 0.42 7.34
N GLY A 99 6.01 1.35 6.42
CA GLY A 99 6.67 1.12 5.14
C GLY A 99 7.94 1.95 4.96
N ASP A 100 8.80 1.55 4.04
CA ASP A 100 10.02 2.26 3.65
C ASP A 100 9.80 3.22 2.46
N VAL A 101 8.70 3.02 1.70
CA VAL A 101 8.34 3.80 0.52
C VAL A 101 6.82 3.94 0.42
N ALA A 102 6.34 5.10 -0.03
CA ALA A 102 4.93 5.32 -0.37
C ALA A 102 4.79 5.78 -1.82
N PHE A 103 3.82 5.19 -2.52
CA PHE A 103 3.48 5.57 -3.90
C PHE A 103 2.21 6.42 -3.91
N VAL A 104 2.36 7.72 -4.14
CA VAL A 104 1.28 8.70 -4.13
C VAL A 104 1.42 9.75 -5.23
N PRO A 105 0.34 10.40 -5.69
CA PRO A 105 0.46 11.53 -6.59
C PRO A 105 1.10 12.72 -5.86
N LEU A 106 1.80 13.56 -6.63
CA LEU A 106 2.48 14.74 -6.10
C LEU A 106 1.54 15.69 -5.31
N THR A 107 0.27 15.75 -5.70
CA THR A 107 -0.77 16.55 -5.02
C THR A 107 -1.10 16.08 -3.60
N ASP A 108 -0.82 14.82 -3.26
CA ASP A 108 -0.98 14.30 -1.90
C ASP A 108 0.19 14.72 -1.00
N VAL A 109 1.39 14.90 -1.57
CA VAL A 109 2.59 15.35 -0.84
C VAL A 109 2.53 16.84 -0.51
N TYR A 110 2.07 17.69 -1.43
CA TYR A 110 1.97 19.14 -1.20
C TYR A 110 0.91 19.56 -0.17
N LYS A 111 0.12 18.62 0.34
CA LYS A 111 -0.92 18.86 1.34
C LYS A 111 -0.55 18.31 2.72
N LEU A 112 0.73 17.94 2.91
CA LEU A 112 1.32 17.61 4.22
C LEU A 112 1.55 18.87 5.05
#